data_AF-A0AA89BYT8-F1
#
_entry.id   AF-A0AA89BYT8-F1
#
_cell.length_a   1.000
_cell.length_b   1.000
_cell.length_c   1.000
_cell.angle_alpha   90.00
_cell.angle_beta   90.00
_cell.angle_gamma   90.00
#
_symmetry.space_group_name_H-M   'P 1'
#
loop_
_entity.id
_entity.type
_entity.pdbx_description
1 polymer ?
#
loop_
_entity_poly.entity_id
_entity_poly.type
_entity_poly.pdbx_seq_one_letter_code
_entity_poly.pdbx_strand_id
1 'polypeptide(L)'
;MHVLKKIRNNLESSKIQNKTSTGRYLVHNGKCITWDHWEACYRFNFQSGFSIHRKLTEEHINLTPATKMRNNLAIEVLNKDMLYLMRSYQATLKNPENLASSIEILEQTSELVDIFCCRNRPISSQEDKRFDILQKALSYFSSWEDAVEKSVMLVPSKNLMTMETRTDLNSSLMGFISLCKNMLNGKNSINPGYLSSDIVENLFGQQRGVRNGLNNNPTLAQYGPSNTAIILGQCTVSNKSNSTNKASFFTATTPCPLNTTRNKSQRATRRGIRL
;
A
#
# COMPACT_ATOMS: atom_id res chain seq x y z
N MET A 1 0.08 -3.05 5.18
CA MET A 1 -0.26 -2.55 3.81
C MET A 1 -0.49 -1.04 3.76
N HIS A 2 -1.37 -0.46 4.58
CA HIS A 2 -1.61 0.99 4.57
C HIS A 2 -0.40 1.86 4.91
N VAL A 3 0.49 1.41 5.79
CA VAL A 3 1.71 2.16 6.17
C VAL A 3 2.62 2.41 4.96
N LEU A 4 2.84 1.39 4.11
CA LEU A 4 3.64 1.53 2.88
C LEU A 4 3.03 2.57 1.91
N LYS A 5 1.70 2.57 1.80
CA LYS A 5 0.98 3.59 1.02
C LYS A 5 1.16 4.99 1.59
N LYS A 6 1.11 5.15 2.92
CA LYS A 6 1.38 6.43 3.59
C LYS A 6 2.82 6.89 3.35
N ILE A 7 3.80 5.99 3.43
CA ILE A 7 5.20 6.29 3.13
C ILE A 7 5.35 6.81 1.68
N ARG A 8 4.84 6.07 0.68
CA ARG A 8 4.87 6.52 -0.73
C ARG A 8 4.23 7.89 -0.90
N ASN A 9 3.05 8.11 -0.31
CA ASN A 9 2.35 9.39 -0.46
C ASN A 9 3.10 10.55 0.23
N ASN A 10 3.84 10.29 1.32
CA ASN A 10 4.73 11.28 1.90
C ASN A 10 5.93 11.58 0.99
N LEU A 11 6.54 10.56 0.39
CA LEU A 11 7.61 10.71 -0.59
C LEU A 11 7.17 11.50 -1.81
N GLU A 12 6.01 11.21 -2.38
CA GLU A 12 5.44 11.96 -3.52
C GLU A 12 5.16 13.42 -3.15
N SER A 13 4.74 13.70 -1.91
CA SER A 13 4.56 15.07 -1.44
C SER A 13 5.86 15.82 -1.20
N SER A 14 7.01 15.13 -1.21
CA SER A 14 8.33 15.70 -0.92
C SER A 14 8.97 16.32 -2.15
N LYS A 15 9.21 17.64 -2.10
CA LYS A 15 9.78 18.43 -3.19
C LYS A 15 11.08 19.11 -2.75
N ILE A 16 11.87 19.56 -3.73
CA ILE A 16 13.06 20.38 -3.46
C ILE A 16 12.63 21.70 -2.80
N GLN A 17 13.34 22.10 -1.74
CA GLN A 17 13.16 23.38 -1.06
C GLN A 17 13.28 24.53 -2.09
N ASN A 18 12.30 25.43 -2.13
CA ASN A 18 12.20 26.62 -3.01
C ASN A 18 11.48 26.47 -4.39
N LYS A 19 10.89 25.32 -4.74
CA LYS A 19 9.89 25.25 -5.85
C LYS A 19 8.52 25.76 -5.37
N THR A 20 8.34 27.08 -5.25
CA THR A 20 7.07 27.87 -5.31
C THR A 20 5.78 27.37 -4.60
N SER A 21 5.78 26.31 -3.79
CA SER A 21 4.60 25.80 -3.10
C SER A 21 4.92 25.34 -1.68
N THR A 22 3.95 25.54 -0.79
CA THR A 22 3.90 25.04 0.59
C THR A 22 3.84 23.50 0.59
N GLY A 23 4.99 22.84 0.47
CA GLY A 23 5.12 21.38 0.46
C GLY A 23 6.11 20.86 1.50
N ARG A 24 6.09 19.54 1.75
CA ARG A 24 7.14 18.88 2.55
C ARG A 24 8.42 18.78 1.73
N TYR A 25 9.55 18.78 2.41
CA TYR A 25 10.87 18.55 1.84
C TYR A 25 11.65 17.68 2.82
N LEU A 26 11.50 16.37 2.66
CA LEU A 26 12.10 15.38 3.53
C LEU A 26 13.62 15.49 3.48
N VAL A 27 14.27 15.51 4.65
CA VAL A 27 15.73 15.63 4.75
C VAL A 27 16.23 14.56 5.70
N HIS A 28 17.20 13.76 5.24
CA HIS A 28 17.88 12.74 6.03
C HIS A 28 19.39 12.83 5.75
N ASN A 29 20.21 12.78 6.80
CA ASN A 29 21.68 12.95 6.73
C ASN A 29 22.12 14.20 5.94
N GLY A 30 21.37 15.30 6.09
CA GLY A 30 21.64 16.57 5.40
C GLY A 30 21.35 16.55 3.89
N LYS A 31 20.82 15.45 3.34
CA LYS A 31 20.41 15.34 1.93
C LYS A 31 18.89 15.27 1.81
N CYS A 32 18.37 15.82 0.73
CA CYS A 32 16.93 15.82 0.45
C CYS A 32 16.48 14.46 -0.11
N ILE A 33 15.34 13.97 0.35
CA ILE A 33 14.63 12.84 -0.24
C ILE A 33 13.45 13.43 -1.03
N THR A 34 13.48 13.31 -2.36
CA THR A 34 12.48 13.95 -3.23
C THR A 34 11.87 12.97 -4.21
N TRP A 35 10.61 13.19 -4.60
CA TRP A 35 9.95 12.35 -5.60
C TRP A 35 10.62 12.41 -6.97
N ASP A 36 11.25 13.54 -7.29
CA ASP A 36 12.05 13.75 -8.52
C ASP A 36 13.10 12.63 -8.69
N HIS A 37 13.61 12.03 -7.60
CA HIS A 37 14.52 10.87 -7.67
C HIS A 37 13.83 9.60 -8.23
N TRP A 38 12.59 9.32 -7.81
CA TRP A 38 11.80 8.20 -8.33
C TRP A 38 11.40 8.44 -9.79
N GLU A 39 11.01 9.68 -10.14
CA GLU A 39 10.71 10.06 -11.52
C GLU A 39 11.91 9.86 -12.45
N ALA A 40 13.10 10.27 -12.00
CA ALA A 40 14.33 10.11 -12.76
C ALA A 40 14.70 8.63 -12.96
N CYS A 41 14.57 7.81 -11.92
CA CYS A 41 14.78 6.36 -12.00
C CYS A 41 13.81 5.69 -12.98
N TYR A 42 12.54 6.10 -12.98
CA TYR A 42 11.55 5.59 -13.93
C TYR A 42 11.91 5.93 -15.38
N ARG A 43 12.31 7.17 -15.65
CA ARG A 43 12.78 7.59 -16.98
C ARG A 43 13.99 6.78 -17.42
N PHE A 44 14.95 6.57 -16.52
CA PHE A 44 16.11 5.72 -16.78
C PHE A 44 15.71 4.27 -17.14
N ASN A 45 14.81 3.66 -16.37
CA ASN A 45 14.29 2.29 -16.62
C ASN A 45 13.60 2.15 -17.98
N PHE A 46 12.93 3.21 -18.45
CA PHE A 46 12.26 3.22 -19.74
C PHE A 46 13.25 3.42 -20.90
N GLN A 47 14.31 4.22 -20.68
CA GLN A 47 15.32 4.52 -21.70
C GLN A 47 16.36 3.41 -21.86
N SER A 48 16.60 2.58 -20.84
CA SER A 48 17.69 1.60 -20.79
C SER A 48 17.55 0.41 -21.76
N GLY A 49 16.47 0.32 -22.57
CA GLY A 49 16.20 -0.76 -23.53
C GLY A 49 15.87 -2.12 -22.87
N PHE A 50 16.41 -2.37 -21.68
CA PHE A 50 16.07 -3.45 -20.78
C PHE A 50 15.43 -2.89 -19.52
N SER A 51 14.20 -3.32 -19.23
CA SER A 51 13.49 -2.91 -18.03
C SER A 51 14.03 -3.68 -16.82
N ILE A 52 14.79 -2.97 -15.99
CA ILE A 52 15.31 -3.46 -14.71
C ILE A 52 14.14 -3.75 -13.76
N HIS A 53 13.23 -2.79 -13.65
CA HIS A 53 11.98 -2.96 -12.91
C HIS A 53 10.80 -3.13 -13.88
N ARG A 54 10.48 -4.39 -14.19
CA ARG A 54 9.51 -4.77 -15.25
C ARG A 54 8.05 -4.36 -14.99
N LYS A 55 7.67 -4.18 -13.72
CA LYS A 55 6.29 -3.85 -13.34
C LYS A 55 6.07 -2.34 -13.19
N LEU A 56 7.15 -1.56 -13.21
CA LEU A 56 7.06 -0.12 -13.05
C LEU A 56 6.42 0.52 -14.28
N THR A 57 5.27 1.12 -14.07
CA THR A 57 4.49 1.82 -15.09
C THR A 57 4.30 3.29 -14.72
N GLU A 58 3.81 4.08 -15.66
CA GLU A 58 3.51 5.50 -15.42
C GLU A 58 2.56 5.72 -14.23
N GLU A 59 1.59 4.83 -13.98
CA GLU A 59 0.67 4.95 -12.85
C GLU A 59 1.36 4.90 -11.47
N HIS A 60 2.57 4.33 -11.40
CA HIS A 60 3.37 4.29 -10.18
C HIS A 60 3.96 5.64 -9.81
N ILE A 61 4.22 6.46 -10.82
CA ILE A 61 4.92 7.74 -10.71
C ILE A 61 3.93 8.90 -10.75
N ASN A 62 3.01 8.88 -11.73
CA ASN A 62 1.99 9.89 -11.93
C ASN A 62 0.75 9.57 -11.09
N LEU A 63 0.84 9.87 -9.80
CA LEU A 63 -0.19 9.52 -8.82
C LEU A 63 -1.44 10.40 -8.93
N THR A 64 -2.56 9.81 -9.32
CA THR A 64 -3.92 10.38 -9.22
C THR A 64 -4.55 10.05 -7.87
N PRO A 65 -5.64 10.72 -7.43
CA PRO A 65 -6.33 10.37 -6.19
C PRO A 65 -6.71 8.87 -6.10
N ALA A 66 -7.07 8.24 -7.23
CA ALA A 66 -7.38 6.83 -7.30
C ALA A 66 -6.14 5.95 -7.14
N THR A 67 -5.04 6.24 -7.84
CA THR A 67 -3.80 5.45 -7.74
C THR A 67 -3.08 5.65 -6.40
N LYS A 68 -3.27 6.82 -5.75
CA LYS A 68 -2.86 7.06 -4.36
C LYS A 68 -3.48 6.08 -3.38
N MET A 69 -4.60 5.43 -3.72
CA MET A 69 -5.26 4.43 -2.87
C MET A 69 -4.83 2.98 -3.14
N ARG A 70 -4.19 2.69 -4.29
CA ARG A 70 -3.80 1.34 -4.68
C ARG A 70 -2.55 0.88 -3.91
N ASN A 71 -2.71 -0.16 -3.10
CA ASN A 71 -1.62 -0.72 -2.28
C ASN A 71 -0.52 -1.37 -3.14
N ASN A 72 -0.87 -2.10 -4.20
CA ASN A 72 0.12 -2.76 -5.06
C ASN A 72 1.09 -1.78 -5.72
N LEU A 73 0.59 -0.62 -6.20
CA LEU A 73 1.47 0.42 -6.75
C LEU A 73 2.44 0.96 -5.69
N ALA A 74 2.03 1.03 -4.43
CA ALA A 74 2.92 1.46 -3.35
C ALA A 74 3.97 0.40 -3.01
N ILE A 75 3.59 -0.88 -3.05
CA ILE A 75 4.54 -1.98 -2.86
C ILE A 75 5.60 -1.95 -3.94
N GLU A 76 5.21 -1.86 -5.21
CA GLU A 76 6.13 -1.94 -6.34
C GLU A 76 7.10 -0.74 -6.35
N VAL A 77 6.66 0.45 -5.93
CA VAL A 77 7.54 1.63 -5.74
C VAL A 77 8.54 1.49 -4.58
N LEU A 78 8.25 0.64 -3.60
CA LEU A 78 9.02 0.54 -2.35
C LEU A 78 9.73 -0.82 -2.20
N ASN A 79 9.77 -1.64 -3.25
CA ASN A 79 10.33 -3.00 -3.18
C ASN A 79 11.83 -3.08 -3.57
N LYS A 80 12.36 -4.31 -3.56
CA LYS A 80 13.74 -4.62 -3.93
C LYS A 80 14.06 -4.34 -5.41
N ASP A 81 13.08 -4.46 -6.32
CA ASP A 81 13.28 -4.15 -7.74
C ASP A 81 13.52 -2.65 -7.94
N MET A 82 12.73 -1.80 -7.27
CA MET A 82 12.95 -0.35 -7.29
C MET A 82 14.28 0.02 -6.65
N LEU A 83 14.68 -0.65 -5.56
CA LEU A 83 16.00 -0.44 -4.94
C LEU A 83 17.14 -0.75 -5.92
N TYR A 84 17.07 -1.87 -6.61
CA TYR A 84 18.06 -2.26 -7.60
C TYR A 84 18.10 -1.29 -8.79
N LEU A 85 16.93 -0.84 -9.26
CA LEU A 85 16.82 0.20 -10.29
C LEU A 85 17.48 1.51 -9.83
N MET A 86 17.18 1.98 -8.62
CA MET A 86 17.71 3.24 -8.11
C MET A 86 19.23 3.20 -7.92
N ARG A 87 19.78 2.07 -7.45
CA ARG A 87 21.24 1.86 -7.38
C ARG A 87 21.88 1.81 -8.77
N SER A 88 21.23 1.15 -9.74
CA SER A 88 21.72 1.11 -11.12
C SER A 88 21.74 2.49 -11.75
N TYR A 89 20.70 3.29 -11.52
CA TYR A 89 20.66 4.69 -11.95
C TYR A 89 21.75 5.52 -11.25
N GLN A 90 21.94 5.36 -9.94
CA GLN A 90 22.99 6.05 -9.18
C GLN A 90 24.38 5.85 -9.79
N ALA A 91 24.72 4.64 -10.24
CA ALA A 91 26.01 4.34 -10.88
C ALA A 91 26.26 5.11 -12.18
N THR A 92 25.21 5.64 -12.82
CA THR A 92 25.32 6.45 -14.05
C THR A 92 25.43 7.95 -13.79
N LEU A 93 25.21 8.39 -12.55
CA LEU A 93 25.17 9.81 -12.20
C LEU A 93 26.57 10.37 -11.92
N LYS A 94 26.77 11.63 -12.31
CA LYS A 94 27.97 12.40 -11.93
C LYS A 94 28.03 12.68 -10.42
N ASN A 95 26.87 12.87 -9.79
CA ASN A 95 26.73 13.18 -8.36
C ASN A 95 25.87 12.11 -7.66
N PRO A 96 26.42 10.91 -7.40
CA PRO A 96 25.66 9.78 -6.84
C PRO A 96 25.16 10.04 -5.41
N GLU A 97 25.84 10.92 -4.67
CA GLU A 97 25.52 11.27 -3.28
C GLU A 97 24.13 11.90 -3.09
N ASN A 98 23.56 12.49 -4.15
CA ASN A 98 22.23 13.10 -4.07
C ASN A 98 21.12 12.05 -3.90
N LEU A 99 21.36 10.81 -4.33
CA LEU A 99 20.41 9.71 -4.18
C LEU A 99 20.60 8.90 -2.89
N ALA A 100 21.70 9.11 -2.15
CA ALA A 100 22.09 8.29 -1.00
C ALA A 100 20.95 8.13 0.02
N SER A 101 20.39 9.23 0.53
CA SER A 101 19.29 9.18 1.50
C SER A 101 17.99 8.59 0.94
N SER A 102 17.76 8.68 -0.38
CA SER A 102 16.59 8.04 -1.03
C SER A 102 16.78 6.53 -1.18
N ILE A 103 18.02 6.09 -1.40
CA ILE A 103 18.39 4.67 -1.40
C ILE A 103 18.28 4.12 0.03
N GLU A 104 18.75 4.83 1.05
CA GLU A 104 18.70 4.38 2.45
C GLU A 104 17.27 4.11 2.94
N ILE A 105 16.32 5.02 2.64
CA ILE A 105 14.90 4.78 2.98
C ILE A 105 14.32 3.63 2.16
N LEU A 106 14.73 3.49 0.90
CA LEU A 106 14.28 2.42 0.02
C LEU A 106 14.82 1.06 0.46
N GLU A 107 16.03 1.00 1.02
CA GLU A 107 16.58 -0.20 1.66
C GLU A 107 15.68 -0.66 2.81
N GLN A 108 15.33 0.25 3.72
CA GLN A 108 14.45 -0.12 4.85
C GLN A 108 13.08 -0.57 4.36
N THR A 109 12.46 0.21 3.48
CA THR A 109 11.10 -0.09 3.00
C THR A 109 11.03 -1.35 2.14
N SER A 110 12.07 -1.68 1.37
CA SER A 110 12.15 -2.90 0.56
C SER A 110 12.17 -4.16 1.42
N GLU A 111 12.83 -4.11 2.57
CA GLU A 111 12.82 -5.21 3.54
C GLU A 111 11.48 -5.32 4.26
N LEU A 112 10.85 -4.18 4.62
CA LEU A 112 9.48 -4.20 5.16
C LEU A 112 8.49 -4.81 4.17
N VAL A 113 8.62 -4.49 2.88
CA VAL A 113 7.83 -5.12 1.80
C VAL A 113 8.06 -6.63 1.77
N ASP A 114 9.32 -7.07 1.76
CA ASP A 114 9.65 -8.51 1.69
C ASP A 114 9.09 -9.28 2.90
N ILE A 115 9.11 -8.70 4.09
CA ILE A 115 8.61 -9.33 5.30
C ILE A 115 7.08 -9.35 5.33
N PHE A 116 6.42 -8.21 5.12
CA PHE A 116 4.98 -8.05 5.35
C PHE A 116 4.10 -8.37 4.15
N CYS A 117 4.64 -8.43 2.93
CA CYS A 117 3.84 -8.74 1.73
C CYS A 117 3.98 -10.21 1.28
N CYS A 118 4.93 -10.97 1.83
CA CYS A 118 5.14 -12.38 1.50
C CYS A 118 4.26 -13.32 2.35
N ARG A 119 3.18 -13.84 1.76
CA ARG A 119 2.24 -14.76 2.43
C ARG A 119 2.71 -16.21 2.59
N ASN A 120 3.88 -16.57 2.05
CA ASN A 120 4.37 -17.96 2.10
C ASN A 120 5.60 -18.12 3.00
N ARG A 121 5.88 -17.13 3.87
CA ARG A 121 7.08 -17.10 4.73
C ARG A 121 6.70 -16.88 6.19
N PRO A 122 6.12 -17.88 6.89
CA PRO A 122 5.85 -17.75 8.31
C PRO A 122 7.15 -17.60 9.12
N ILE A 123 7.07 -16.91 10.26
CA ILE A 123 8.10 -16.86 11.31
C ILE A 123 7.73 -17.90 12.37
N SER A 124 8.66 -18.79 12.70
CA SER A 124 8.41 -19.90 13.63
C SER A 124 9.36 -19.92 14.83
N SER A 125 10.40 -19.07 14.84
CA SER A 125 11.42 -19.01 15.88
C SER A 125 11.63 -17.56 16.32
N GLN A 126 12.01 -17.36 17.57
CA GLN A 126 12.30 -16.02 18.12
C GLN A 126 13.65 -15.47 17.65
N GLU A 127 14.51 -16.35 17.13
CA GLU A 127 15.84 -16.07 16.61
C GLU A 127 15.82 -15.81 15.08
N ASP A 128 14.65 -15.57 14.51
CA ASP A 128 14.51 -15.28 13.09
C ASP A 128 15.18 -13.95 12.74
N LYS A 129 16.09 -13.98 11.76
CA LYS A 129 16.86 -12.82 11.28
C LYS A 129 15.98 -11.64 10.86
N ARG A 130 14.71 -11.88 10.52
CA ARG A 130 13.76 -10.81 10.21
C ARG A 130 13.54 -9.87 11.38
N PHE A 131 13.70 -10.31 12.63
CA PHE A 131 13.60 -9.41 13.78
C PHE A 131 14.73 -8.38 13.79
N ASP A 132 15.96 -8.78 13.45
CA ASP A 132 17.09 -7.86 13.34
C ASP A 132 16.84 -6.82 12.25
N ILE A 133 16.26 -7.25 11.12
CA ILE A 133 15.88 -6.38 10.01
C ILE A 133 14.81 -5.37 10.46
N LEU A 134 13.77 -5.82 11.16
CA LEU A 134 12.71 -4.94 11.67
C LEU A 134 13.25 -3.96 12.72
N GLN A 135 14.14 -4.42 13.59
CA GLN A 135 14.78 -3.58 14.61
C GLN A 135 15.68 -2.52 13.95
N LYS A 136 16.44 -2.90 12.91
CA LYS A 136 17.24 -1.97 12.10
C LYS A 136 16.36 -0.92 11.44
N ALA A 137 15.25 -1.32 10.82
CA ALA A 137 14.31 -0.38 10.21
C ALA A 137 13.73 0.58 11.25
N LEU A 138 13.34 0.08 12.42
CA LEU A 138 12.84 0.92 13.51
C LEU A 138 13.89 1.92 13.99
N SER A 139 15.12 1.46 14.26
CA SER A 139 16.23 2.32 14.66
C SER A 139 16.55 3.38 13.59
N TYR A 140 16.45 3.03 12.30
CA TYR A 140 16.58 4.00 11.21
C TYR A 140 15.54 5.12 11.31
N PHE A 141 14.24 4.78 11.41
CA PHE A 141 13.19 5.80 11.46
C PHE A 141 13.23 6.63 12.75
N SER A 142 13.54 6.02 13.90
CA SER A 142 13.72 6.74 15.16
C SER A 142 14.94 7.68 15.12
N SER A 143 16.08 7.22 14.60
CA SER A 143 17.28 8.06 14.51
C SER A 143 17.08 9.25 13.56
N TRP A 144 16.32 9.04 12.48
CA TRP A 144 15.95 10.11 11.56
C TRP A 144 15.06 11.16 12.25
N GLU A 145 14.04 10.72 12.99
CA GLU A 145 13.17 11.60 13.76
C GLU A 145 13.97 12.43 14.77
N ASP A 146 14.78 11.77 15.60
CA ASP A 146 15.66 12.40 16.58
C ASP A 146 16.59 13.45 15.95
N ALA A 147 17.19 13.13 14.79
CA ALA A 147 18.12 14.03 14.12
C ALA A 147 17.44 15.30 13.61
N VAL A 148 16.17 15.21 13.19
CA VAL A 148 15.39 16.38 12.78
C VAL A 148 14.92 17.17 13.99
N GLU A 149 14.44 16.51 15.05
CA GLU A 149 13.93 17.18 16.25
C GLU A 149 15.02 17.91 17.04
N LYS A 150 16.25 17.37 17.07
CA LYS A 150 17.40 18.00 17.72
C LYS A 150 18.04 19.11 16.88
N SER A 151 17.71 19.22 15.60
CA SER A 151 18.31 20.20 14.70
C SER A 151 17.63 21.56 14.84
N VAL A 152 18.44 22.62 15.04
CA VAL A 152 17.96 24.01 15.06
C VAL A 152 17.51 24.49 13.66
N MET A 153 18.02 23.85 12.60
CA MET A 153 17.78 24.29 11.21
C MET A 153 16.60 23.57 10.53
N LEU A 154 16.13 22.46 11.09
CA LEU A 154 15.10 21.63 10.48
C LEU A 154 13.78 21.77 11.23
N VAL A 155 12.68 21.66 10.48
CA VAL A 155 11.33 21.77 11.03
C VAL A 155 10.62 20.42 10.86
N PRO A 156 10.24 19.72 11.94
CA PRO A 156 9.64 18.39 11.87
C PRO A 156 8.45 18.29 10.91
N SER A 157 7.55 19.29 10.88
CA SER A 157 6.37 19.30 10.01
C SER A 157 6.68 19.36 8.51
N LYS A 158 7.90 19.77 8.15
CA LYS A 158 8.37 19.91 6.77
C LYS A 158 9.41 18.86 6.38
N ASN A 159 10.28 18.49 7.31
CA ASN A 159 11.45 17.64 7.07
C ASN A 159 11.26 16.16 7.41
N LEU A 160 10.18 15.80 8.10
CA LEU A 160 9.80 14.41 8.37
C LEU A 160 8.51 14.03 7.63
N MET A 161 8.29 12.72 7.54
CA MET A 161 6.98 12.18 7.23
C MET A 161 5.95 12.63 8.29
N THR A 162 4.67 12.62 7.94
CA THR A 162 3.63 13.01 8.89
C THR A 162 3.70 12.22 10.19
N MET A 163 3.31 12.87 11.29
CA MET A 163 3.30 12.24 12.61
C MET A 163 2.48 10.94 12.59
N GLU A 164 1.33 10.91 11.93
CA GLU A 164 0.49 9.71 11.82
C GLU A 164 1.21 8.59 11.09
N THR A 165 2.00 8.92 10.04
CA THR A 165 2.77 7.90 9.31
C THR A 165 3.87 7.32 10.18
N ARG A 166 4.55 8.16 10.98
CA ARG A 166 5.61 7.75 11.90
C ARG A 166 5.06 6.92 13.06
N THR A 167 3.96 7.37 13.68
CA THR A 167 3.28 6.63 14.76
C THR A 167 2.78 5.28 14.28
N ASP A 168 2.12 5.21 13.12
CA ASP A 168 1.64 3.95 12.55
C ASP A 168 2.80 2.98 12.25
N LEU A 169 3.91 3.50 11.73
CA LEU A 169 5.09 2.70 11.42
C LEU A 169 5.71 2.13 12.70
N ASN A 170 5.99 2.98 13.69
CA ASN A 170 6.58 2.58 14.96
C ASN A 170 5.69 1.58 15.71
N SER A 171 4.39 1.87 15.81
CA SER A 171 3.43 0.98 16.48
C SER A 171 3.27 -0.36 15.74
N SER A 172 3.23 -0.36 14.40
CA SER A 172 3.13 -1.60 13.62
C SER A 172 4.37 -2.49 13.79
N LEU A 173 5.57 -1.90 13.74
CA LEU A 173 6.82 -2.66 13.88
C LEU A 173 7.00 -3.18 15.31
N MET A 174 6.86 -2.31 16.32
CA MET A 174 6.97 -2.72 17.74
C MET A 174 5.90 -3.72 18.13
N GLY A 175 4.66 -3.50 17.68
CA GLY A 175 3.53 -4.38 17.94
C GLY A 175 3.74 -5.75 17.32
N PHE A 176 4.23 -5.81 16.08
CA PHE A 176 4.52 -7.08 15.42
C PHE A 176 5.66 -7.85 16.09
N ILE A 177 6.76 -7.18 16.45
CA ILE A 177 7.88 -7.81 17.18
C ILE A 177 7.39 -8.36 18.52
N SER A 178 6.61 -7.58 19.28
CA SER A 178 6.07 -8.00 20.58
C SER A 178 5.08 -9.17 20.46
N LEU A 179 4.22 -9.14 19.44
CA LEU A 179 3.31 -10.25 19.12
C LEU A 179 4.09 -11.53 18.88
N CYS A 180 5.15 -11.47 18.07
CA CYS A 180 5.97 -12.64 17.78
C CYS A 180 6.67 -13.18 19.03
N LYS A 181 7.27 -12.33 19.85
CA LYS A 181 7.92 -12.74 21.12
C LYS A 181 6.95 -13.47 22.06
N ASN A 182 5.70 -13.02 22.11
CA ASN A 182 4.69 -13.61 23.00
C ASN A 182 4.11 -14.92 22.45
N MET A 183 3.96 -15.03 21.12
CA MET A 183 3.23 -16.14 20.50
C MET A 183 4.14 -17.27 20.01
N LEU A 184 5.40 -16.98 19.68
CA LEU A 184 6.37 -17.98 19.19
C LEU A 184 6.98 -18.74 20.36
N ASN A 185 6.37 -19.87 20.70
CA ASN A 185 6.79 -20.77 21.79
C ASN A 185 7.25 -22.15 21.28
N GLY A 186 7.69 -22.23 20.02
CA GLY A 186 8.12 -23.46 19.36
C GLY A 186 7.01 -24.32 18.75
N LYS A 187 5.73 -24.04 19.05
CA LYS A 187 4.57 -24.73 18.44
C LYS A 187 3.80 -23.89 17.43
N ASN A 188 3.90 -22.57 17.57
CA ASN A 188 3.18 -21.62 16.74
C ASN A 188 4.10 -21.04 15.66
N SER A 189 3.49 -20.64 14.55
CA SER A 189 4.13 -19.79 13.57
C SER A 189 3.22 -18.63 13.22
N ILE A 190 3.80 -17.47 12.95
CA ILE A 190 3.09 -16.26 12.59
C ILE A 190 3.48 -15.86 11.18
N ASN A 191 2.49 -15.61 10.35
CA ASN A 191 2.72 -15.12 9.00
C ASN A 191 2.42 -13.62 8.94
N PRO A 192 3.44 -12.76 8.73
CA PRO A 192 3.25 -11.32 8.70
C PRO A 192 2.24 -10.89 7.62
N GLY A 193 2.18 -11.62 6.49
CA GLY A 193 1.30 -11.31 5.36
C GLY A 193 -0.20 -11.46 5.65
N TYR A 194 -0.58 -12.11 6.76
CA TYR A 194 -1.98 -12.23 7.18
C TYR A 194 -2.40 -11.20 8.24
N LEU A 195 -1.47 -10.42 8.79
CA LEU A 195 -1.76 -9.43 9.83
C LEU A 195 -2.23 -8.08 9.27
N SER A 196 -2.93 -8.12 8.14
CA SER A 196 -3.44 -6.92 7.44
C SER A 196 -4.96 -6.94 7.36
N SER A 197 -5.55 -5.75 7.25
CA SER A 197 -6.98 -5.57 7.01
C SER A 197 -7.41 -5.96 5.59
N ASP A 198 -6.50 -6.42 4.72
CA ASP A 198 -6.80 -6.76 3.31
C ASP A 198 -7.94 -7.79 3.19
N ILE A 199 -8.06 -8.73 4.13
CA ILE A 199 -9.15 -9.72 4.14
C ILE A 199 -10.51 -9.02 4.30
N VAL A 200 -10.57 -8.02 5.18
CA VAL A 200 -11.78 -7.21 5.40
C VAL A 200 -12.06 -6.33 4.18
N GLU A 201 -11.03 -5.73 3.57
CA GLU A 201 -11.19 -4.95 2.34
C GLU A 201 -11.71 -5.80 1.17
N ASN A 202 -11.23 -7.04 1.07
CA ASN A 202 -11.72 -8.00 0.07
C ASN A 202 -13.18 -8.34 0.29
N LEU A 203 -13.63 -8.49 1.55
CA LEU A 203 -15.06 -8.67 1.86
C LEU A 203 -15.88 -7.46 1.39
N PHE A 204 -15.42 -6.24 1.65
CA PHE A 204 -16.08 -5.03 1.13
C PHE A 204 -16.09 -4.98 -0.40
N GLY A 205 -15.01 -5.45 -1.04
CA GLY A 205 -14.93 -5.60 -2.49
C GLY A 205 -15.96 -6.58 -3.05
N GLN A 206 -16.10 -7.75 -2.42
CA GLN A 206 -17.11 -8.75 -2.78
C GLN A 206 -18.54 -8.22 -2.60
N GLN A 207 -18.77 -7.51 -1.49
CA GLN A 207 -20.06 -6.90 -1.19
C GLN A 207 -20.47 -5.89 -2.27
N ARG A 208 -19.54 -5.02 -2.72
CA ARG A 208 -19.80 -4.06 -3.79
C ARG A 208 -19.91 -4.73 -5.16
N GLY A 209 -18.91 -5.54 -5.53
CA GLY A 209 -18.77 -6.05 -6.90
C GLY A 209 -19.60 -7.29 -7.24
N VAL A 210 -19.73 -8.25 -6.32
CA VAL A 210 -20.37 -9.54 -6.60
C VAL A 210 -21.88 -9.50 -6.37
N ARG A 211 -22.34 -8.78 -5.33
CA ARG A 211 -23.76 -8.80 -4.93
C ARG A 211 -24.54 -7.57 -5.37
N ASN A 212 -23.87 -6.41 -5.48
CA ASN A 212 -24.54 -5.17 -5.87
C ASN A 212 -24.21 -4.74 -7.32
N GLY A 213 -23.28 -5.41 -8.00
CA GLY A 213 -22.98 -5.20 -9.42
C GLY A 213 -22.61 -3.75 -9.72
N LEU A 214 -23.44 -3.05 -10.51
CA LEU A 214 -23.25 -1.63 -10.83
C LEU A 214 -23.58 -0.69 -9.66
N ASN A 215 -24.24 -1.17 -8.60
CA ASN A 215 -24.54 -0.40 -7.41
C ASN A 215 -23.35 -0.41 -6.43
N ASN A 216 -22.34 0.40 -6.75
CA ASN A 216 -21.09 0.49 -5.97
C ASN A 216 -21.28 1.04 -4.54
N ASN A 217 -22.42 1.68 -4.25
CA ASN A 217 -22.74 2.31 -2.96
C ASN A 217 -24.11 1.82 -2.44
N PRO A 218 -24.20 0.57 -1.98
CA PRO A 218 -25.44 -0.01 -1.49
C PRO A 218 -25.91 0.66 -0.19
N THR A 219 -27.22 0.70 0.01
CA THR A 219 -27.82 1.24 1.23
C THR A 219 -27.65 0.28 2.41
N LEU A 220 -27.86 0.76 3.64
CA LEU A 220 -27.82 -0.07 4.84
C LEU A 220 -28.79 -1.27 4.75
N ALA A 221 -29.98 -1.05 4.18
CA ALA A 221 -30.97 -2.11 3.97
C ALA A 221 -30.49 -3.19 2.97
N GLN A 222 -29.62 -2.84 2.02
CA GLN A 222 -29.02 -3.76 1.06
C GLN A 222 -27.78 -4.47 1.63
N TYR A 223 -27.12 -3.88 2.62
CA TYR A 223 -25.89 -4.41 3.22
C TYR A 223 -26.11 -5.74 3.93
N GLY A 224 -27.11 -5.82 4.83
CA GLY A 224 -27.42 -7.01 5.62
C GLY A 224 -27.67 -8.25 4.75
N PRO A 225 -28.64 -8.22 3.82
CA PRO A 225 -28.90 -9.32 2.90
C PRO A 225 -27.69 -9.70 2.04
N SER A 226 -26.92 -8.72 1.56
CA SER A 226 -25.69 -9.00 0.79
C SER A 226 -24.66 -9.77 1.60
N ASN A 227 -24.47 -9.41 2.87
CA ASN A 227 -23.52 -10.07 3.75
C ASN A 227 -23.98 -11.49 4.10
N THR A 228 -25.26 -11.67 4.42
CA THR A 228 -25.85 -13.00 4.63
C THR A 228 -25.68 -13.89 3.40
N ALA A 229 -25.86 -13.34 2.20
CA ALA A 229 -25.64 -14.07 0.96
C ALA A 229 -24.17 -14.39 0.67
N ILE A 230 -23.22 -13.61 1.19
CA ILE A 230 -21.78 -13.95 1.13
C ILE A 230 -21.50 -15.10 2.10
N ILE A 231 -21.98 -15.01 3.34
CA ILE A 231 -21.79 -16.03 4.38
C ILE A 231 -22.42 -17.37 3.96
N LEU A 232 -23.70 -17.37 3.57
CA LEU A 232 -24.42 -18.57 3.12
C LEU A 232 -23.94 -19.08 1.76
N GLY A 233 -23.39 -18.19 0.93
CA GLY A 233 -22.90 -18.49 -0.41
C GLY A 233 -21.43 -18.91 -0.48
N GLN A 234 -20.73 -19.10 0.64
CA GLN A 234 -19.40 -19.72 0.65
C GLN A 234 -19.49 -21.23 0.35
N CYS A 235 -19.89 -21.56 -0.87
CA CYS A 235 -19.32 -22.66 -1.65
C CYS A 235 -18.70 -21.98 -2.87
N THR A 236 -17.41 -21.70 -2.79
CA THR A 236 -16.65 -21.08 -3.88
C THR A 236 -16.55 -22.05 -5.06
N VAL A 237 -17.12 -21.67 -6.21
CA VAL A 237 -16.41 -21.90 -7.48
C VAL A 237 -16.50 -20.64 -8.31
N SER A 238 -15.34 -20.07 -8.61
CA SER A 238 -15.15 -19.07 -9.65
C SER A 238 -15.35 -19.76 -11.00
N ASN A 239 -16.24 -19.25 -11.86
CA ASN A 239 -16.41 -19.73 -13.25
C ASN A 239 -15.24 -19.35 -14.19
N LYS A 240 -14.06 -19.02 -13.66
CA LYS A 240 -12.83 -18.91 -14.45
C LYS A 240 -11.97 -20.16 -14.25
N SER A 241 -12.44 -21.31 -14.73
CA SER A 241 -11.57 -22.46 -15.03
C SER A 241 -11.75 -22.83 -16.51
N ASN A 242 -10.65 -23.14 -17.19
CA ASN A 242 -10.62 -23.54 -18.60
C ASN A 242 -10.92 -25.04 -18.80
N SER A 243 -11.55 -25.72 -17.85
CA SER A 243 -11.82 -27.16 -17.91
C SER A 243 -13.32 -27.42 -18.10
N THR A 244 -13.66 -28.15 -19.16
CA THR A 244 -14.98 -28.36 -19.76
C THR A 244 -16.01 -29.17 -18.95
N ASN A 245 -15.76 -29.52 -17.67
CA ASN A 245 -16.71 -30.31 -16.88
C ASN A 245 -17.27 -29.52 -15.69
N LYS A 246 -18.58 -29.25 -15.73
CA LYS A 246 -19.35 -28.54 -14.70
C LYS A 246 -19.70 -29.50 -13.56
N ALA A 247 -19.18 -29.25 -12.35
CA ALA A 247 -19.74 -29.84 -11.14
C ALA A 247 -21.00 -29.05 -10.73
N SER A 248 -22.11 -29.75 -10.46
CA SER A 248 -23.37 -29.14 -10.00
C SER A 248 -23.30 -28.79 -8.51
N PHE A 249 -23.82 -27.62 -8.14
CA PHE A 249 -23.83 -27.11 -6.77
C PHE A 249 -25.02 -27.59 -5.95
N PHE A 250 -24.80 -27.74 -4.64
CA PHE A 250 -25.85 -27.78 -3.62
C PHE A 250 -26.33 -26.34 -3.36
N THR A 251 -27.38 -25.90 -4.04
CA THR A 251 -28.03 -24.61 -3.77
C THR A 251 -29.18 -24.79 -2.80
N ALA A 252 -29.22 -23.99 -1.72
CA ALA A 252 -30.49 -23.58 -1.15
C ALA A 252 -31.23 -22.78 -2.24
N THR A 253 -32.29 -23.37 -2.77
CA THR A 253 -33.01 -22.98 -3.99
C THR A 253 -33.92 -21.77 -3.85
N THR A 254 -33.79 -20.98 -2.77
CA THR A 254 -34.59 -19.77 -2.59
C THR A 254 -33.81 -18.54 -3.05
N PRO A 255 -34.04 -18.02 -4.27
CA PRO A 255 -33.58 -16.68 -4.63
C PRO A 255 -34.17 -15.71 -3.60
N CYS A 256 -33.31 -15.04 -2.84
CA CYS A 256 -33.74 -13.92 -2.02
C CYS A 256 -34.01 -12.77 -3.00
N PRO A 257 -35.26 -12.32 -3.21
CA PRO A 257 -35.53 -11.21 -4.09
C PRO A 257 -34.76 -9.99 -3.57
N LEU A 258 -33.86 -9.46 -4.39
CA LEU A 258 -33.23 -8.19 -4.13
C LEU A 258 -34.35 -7.16 -4.05
N ASN A 259 -34.64 -6.70 -2.84
CA ASN A 259 -35.68 -5.70 -2.59
C ASN A 259 -35.13 -4.34 -3.06
N THR A 260 -35.02 -4.16 -4.38
CA THR A 260 -34.68 -2.88 -4.99
C THR A 260 -35.94 -2.05 -5.09
N THR A 261 -36.37 -1.47 -3.96
CA THR A 261 -37.12 -0.22 -4.07
C THR A 261 -36.15 0.80 -4.63
N ARG A 262 -36.25 1.00 -5.95
CA ARG A 262 -35.52 2.02 -6.70
C ARG A 262 -35.66 3.34 -5.95
N ASN A 263 -34.54 3.91 -5.49
CA ASN A 263 -34.50 5.26 -4.95
C ASN A 263 -35.18 6.19 -5.97
N LYS A 264 -36.38 6.70 -5.64
CA LYS A 264 -37.04 7.75 -6.39
C LYS A 264 -36.30 9.06 -6.08
N SER A 265 -35.10 9.21 -6.61
CA SER A 265 -34.44 10.52 -6.64
C SER A 265 -35.30 11.46 -7.48
N GLN A 266 -35.69 12.57 -6.86
CA GLN A 266 -36.50 13.66 -7.38
C GLN A 266 -36.31 13.90 -8.89
N ARG A 267 -37.35 13.57 -9.68
CA ARG A 267 -37.56 14.21 -10.98
C ARG A 267 -38.00 15.64 -10.70
N ALA A 268 -37.05 16.53 -10.47
CA ALA A 268 -37.29 17.95 -10.63
C ALA A 268 -37.65 18.21 -12.10
N THR A 269 -38.80 18.81 -12.28
CA THR A 269 -39.43 19.25 -13.51
C THR A 269 -38.47 20.07 -14.38
N ARG A 270 -37.88 19.46 -15.41
CA ARG A 270 -37.40 20.22 -16.57
C ARG A 270 -38.64 20.68 -17.37
N ARG A 271 -39.08 21.92 -17.13
CA ARG A 271 -39.95 22.63 -18.07
C ARG A 271 -39.15 22.83 -19.36
N GLY A 272 -39.68 22.35 -20.47
CA GLY A 272 -39.09 22.51 -21.79
C GLY A 272 -39.08 23.98 -22.19
N ILE A 273 -37.93 24.43 -22.69
CA ILE A 273 -37.84 25.60 -23.55
C ILE A 273 -38.25 25.11 -24.94
N ARG A 274 -39.39 25.58 -25.44
CA ARG A 274 -39.70 25.55 -26.88
C ARG A 274 -38.90 26.66 -27.55
N LEU A 275 -38.42 26.34 -28.76
CA LEU A 275 -37.68 27.21 -29.68
C LEU A 275 -38.25 28.62 -29.77
#